data_AF-A0A9E2EF98-F1
#
_entry.id   AF-A0A9E2EF98-F1
#
_cell.length_a   1.000
_cell.length_b   1.000
_cell.length_c   1.000
_cell.angle_alpha   90.00
_cell.angle_beta   90.00
_cell.angle_gamma   90.00
#
_symmetry.space_group_name_H-M   'P 1'
#
loop_
_entity.id
_entity.type
_entity.pdbx_description
1 polymer ?
#
loop_
_entity_poly.entity_id
_entity_poly.type
_entity_poly.pdbx_seq_one_letter_code
_entity_poly.pdbx_strand_id
1 'polypeptide(L)'
;MSTDYFFLYVLLASNATLLAIAAVAVIRFERRWQRLESFWDSPTGAALSEADEDELHEQLRATARLEQRLGELQRTVKLLDMKKAPEERPPVDRDLPIENAVRMARLGASVEDLTRNCGLNVGEAQLMMKLHGKSAVAANGYH
;
A
#
# COMPACT_ATOMS: atom_id res chain seq x y z
N MET A 1 5.64 12.30 -74.68
CA MET A 1 5.40 10.90 -75.09
C MET A 1 6.49 9.96 -74.60
N SER A 2 7.75 10.02 -75.07
CA SER A 2 8.81 9.11 -74.58
C SER A 2 9.17 9.28 -73.09
N THR A 3 9.05 10.49 -72.54
CA THR A 3 9.27 10.79 -71.12
C THR A 3 8.22 10.16 -70.22
N ASP A 4 6.97 10.10 -70.68
CA ASP A 4 5.84 9.60 -69.89
C ASP A 4 5.94 8.08 -69.70
N TYR A 5 6.40 7.36 -70.72
CA TYR A 5 6.72 5.93 -70.61
C TYR A 5 7.88 5.68 -69.65
N PHE A 6 8.93 6.52 -69.66
CA PHE A 6 10.04 6.38 -68.72
C PHE A 6 9.58 6.51 -67.26
N PHE A 7 8.74 7.50 -66.94
CA PHE A 7 8.16 7.66 -65.61
C PHE A 7 7.27 6.47 -65.21
N LEU A 8 6.44 5.96 -66.13
CA LEU A 8 5.62 4.77 -65.89
C LEU A 8 6.46 3.53 -65.61
N TYR A 9 7.54 3.29 -66.35
CA TYR A 9 8.44 2.16 -66.11
C TYR A 9 9.17 2.27 -64.75
N VAL A 10 9.64 3.46 -64.38
CA VAL A 10 10.30 3.68 -63.09
C VAL A 10 9.32 3.47 -61.93
N LEU A 11 8.08 3.95 -62.06
CA LEU A 11 7.04 3.79 -61.05
C LEU A 11 6.56 2.34 -60.93
N LEU A 12 6.48 1.61 -62.05
CA LEU A 12 6.18 0.18 -62.03
C LEU A 12 7.31 -0.63 -61.38
N ALA A 13 8.56 -0.31 -61.68
CA ALA A 13 9.74 -0.99 -61.12
C ALA A 13 9.89 -0.73 -59.62
N SER A 14 9.63 0.48 -59.14
CA SER A 14 9.69 0.79 -57.70
C SER A 14 8.58 0.07 -56.92
N ASN A 15 7.35 0.05 -57.45
CA ASN A 15 6.26 -0.69 -56.82
C ASN A 15 6.52 -2.21 -56.81
N ALA A 16 7.07 -2.77 -57.89
CA ALA A 16 7.42 -4.18 -57.95
C ALA A 16 8.50 -4.55 -56.93
N THR A 17 9.53 -3.72 -56.77
CA THR A 17 10.60 -3.95 -55.78
C THR A 17 10.09 -3.79 -54.35
N LEU A 18 9.23 -2.80 -54.08
CA LEU A 18 8.57 -2.62 -52.78
C LEU A 18 7.73 -3.84 -52.40
N LEU A 19 6.91 -4.36 -53.33
CA LEU A 19 6.10 -5.55 -53.10
C LEU A 19 6.96 -6.79 -52.86
N ALA A 20 8.05 -6.96 -53.62
CA ALA A 20 8.97 -8.08 -53.43
C ALA A 20 9.63 -8.05 -52.04
N ILE A 21 10.07 -6.87 -51.58
CA ILE A 21 10.67 -6.70 -50.25
C ILE A 21 9.63 -6.99 -49.16
N ALA A 22 8.41 -6.46 -49.30
CA ALA A 22 7.33 -6.69 -48.35
C ALA A 22 6.98 -8.19 -48.26
N ALA A 23 6.85 -8.88 -49.40
CA ALA A 23 6.59 -10.31 -49.43
C ALA A 23 7.69 -11.12 -48.74
N VAL A 24 8.97 -10.79 -48.99
CA VAL A 24 10.10 -11.44 -48.32
C VAL A 24 10.09 -11.18 -46.81
N ALA A 25 9.74 -9.96 -46.39
CA ALA A 25 9.63 -9.60 -44.97
C ALA A 25 8.53 -10.41 -44.28
N VAL A 26 7.34 -10.54 -44.90
CA VAL A 26 6.23 -11.36 -44.38
C VAL A 26 6.63 -12.83 -44.27
N ILE A 27 7.22 -13.41 -45.32
CA ILE A 27 7.66 -14.82 -45.29
C ILE A 27 8.73 -15.05 -44.21
N ARG A 28 9.66 -14.10 -44.03
CA ARG A 28 10.67 -14.18 -42.96
C ARG A 28 10.07 -14.05 -41.58
N PHE A 29 9.07 -13.19 -41.44
CA PHE A 29 8.33 -12.99 -40.20
C PHE A 29 7.58 -14.26 -39.83
N GLU A 30 6.79 -14.83 -40.74
CA GLU A 30 6.08 -16.09 -40.54
C GLU A 30 7.03 -17.24 -40.16
N ARG A 31 8.16 -17.39 -40.86
CA ARG A 31 9.18 -18.39 -40.50
C ARG A 31 9.84 -18.13 -39.15
N ARG A 32 9.85 -16.88 -38.68
CA ARG A 32 10.33 -16.52 -37.34
C ARG A 32 9.29 -16.89 -36.28
N TRP A 33 8.00 -16.69 -36.57
CA TRP A 33 6.89 -17.11 -35.71
C TRP A 33 6.81 -18.62 -35.57
N GLN A 34 6.87 -19.37 -36.68
CA GLN A 34 6.83 -20.83 -36.66
C GLN A 34 7.95 -21.43 -35.79
N ARG A 35 9.14 -20.84 -35.78
CA ARG A 35 10.24 -21.28 -34.91
C ARG A 35 9.93 -21.05 -33.43
N LEU A 36 9.26 -19.95 -33.10
CA LEU A 36 8.87 -19.65 -31.74
C LEU A 36 7.75 -20.59 -31.28
N GLU A 37 6.78 -20.84 -32.14
CA GLU A 37 5.68 -21.78 -31.88
C GLU A 37 6.21 -23.21 -31.66
N SER A 38 7.14 -23.67 -32.50
CA SER A 38 7.79 -24.97 -32.30
C SER A 38 8.57 -25.11 -30.98
N PHE A 39 9.05 -23.99 -30.43
CA PHE A 39 9.69 -23.99 -29.12
C PHE A 39 8.67 -24.19 -28.00
N TRP A 40 7.51 -23.55 -28.09
CA TRP A 40 6.41 -23.73 -27.15
C TRP A 40 5.75 -25.11 -27.26
N ASP A 41 5.68 -25.70 -28.47
CA ASP A 41 5.22 -27.08 -28.69
C ASP A 41 6.22 -28.16 -28.22
N SER A 42 7.46 -27.76 -27.93
CA SER A 42 8.47 -28.69 -27.42
C SER A 42 8.18 -29.08 -25.95
N PRO A 43 8.64 -30.25 -25.48
CA PRO A 43 8.46 -30.64 -24.07
C PRO A 43 9.09 -29.65 -23.09
N THR A 44 10.10 -28.89 -23.51
CA THR A 44 10.70 -27.83 -22.72
C THR A 44 9.78 -26.62 -22.58
N GLY A 45 9.06 -26.25 -23.65
CA GLY A 45 8.07 -25.18 -23.63
C GLY A 45 6.88 -25.54 -22.73
N ALA A 46 6.37 -26.76 -22.86
CA ALA A 46 5.30 -27.28 -22.00
C ALA A 46 5.68 -27.29 -20.51
N ALA A 47 6.90 -27.72 -20.16
CA ALA A 47 7.36 -27.72 -18.77
C ALA A 47 7.49 -26.29 -18.19
N LEU A 48 7.85 -25.31 -19.01
CA LEU A 48 7.90 -23.91 -18.58
C LEU A 48 6.50 -23.33 -18.35
N SER A 49 5.54 -23.64 -19.23
CA SER A 49 4.15 -23.21 -19.04
C SER A 49 3.51 -23.87 -17.83
N GLU A 50 3.74 -25.16 -17.61
CA GLU A 50 3.23 -25.88 -16.42
C GLU A 50 3.80 -25.28 -15.12
N ALA A 51 5.10 -24.95 -15.10
CA ALA A 51 5.72 -24.32 -13.94
C ALA A 51 5.15 -22.91 -13.64
N ASP A 52 4.88 -22.13 -14.68
CA ASP A 52 4.26 -20.80 -14.56
C ASP A 52 2.80 -20.89 -14.05
N GLU A 53 2.04 -21.85 -14.58
CA GLU A 53 0.68 -22.14 -14.12
C GLU A 53 0.65 -22.58 -12.64
N ASP A 54 1.56 -23.47 -12.24
CA ASP A 54 1.68 -23.94 -10.85
C ASP A 54 2.03 -22.80 -9.89
N GLU A 55 2.95 -21.90 -10.27
CA GLU A 55 3.30 -20.72 -9.46
C GLU A 55 2.10 -19.79 -9.30
N LEU A 56 1.38 -19.50 -10.40
CA LEU A 56 0.17 -18.69 -10.36
C LEU A 56 -0.90 -19.32 -9.46
N HIS A 57 -1.09 -20.63 -9.55
CA HIS A 57 -2.03 -21.36 -8.71
C HIS A 57 -1.65 -21.29 -7.23
N GLU A 58 -0.36 -21.40 -6.87
CA GLU A 58 0.06 -21.26 -5.49
C GLU A 58 -0.10 -19.83 -4.97
N GLN A 59 0.18 -18.82 -5.79
CA GLN A 59 -0.08 -17.42 -5.44
C GLN A 59 -1.58 -17.15 -5.19
N LEU A 60 -2.45 -17.70 -6.04
CA LEU A 60 -3.92 -17.62 -5.86
C LEU A 60 -4.38 -18.33 -4.58
N ARG A 61 -3.80 -19.48 -4.25
CA ARG A 61 -4.09 -20.17 -2.98
C ARG A 61 -3.60 -19.38 -1.77
N ALA A 62 -2.40 -18.79 -1.86
CA ALA A 62 -1.83 -17.98 -0.81
C ALA A 62 -2.69 -16.73 -0.52
N THR A 63 -3.13 -16.04 -1.57
CA THR A 63 -4.03 -14.87 -1.44
C THR A 63 -5.38 -15.26 -0.83
N ALA A 64 -6.01 -16.35 -1.27
CA ALA A 64 -7.25 -16.85 -0.66
C ALA A 64 -7.10 -17.18 0.84
N ARG A 65 -5.97 -17.81 1.25
CA ARG A 65 -5.67 -18.07 2.66
C ARG A 65 -5.49 -16.78 3.47
N LEU A 66 -4.88 -15.75 2.88
CA LEU A 66 -4.70 -14.45 3.53
C LEU A 66 -6.04 -13.74 3.73
N GLU A 67 -6.92 -13.76 2.73
CA GLU A 67 -8.27 -13.21 2.84
C GLU A 67 -9.07 -13.88 3.97
N GLN A 68 -8.98 -15.20 4.10
CA GLN A 68 -9.63 -15.91 5.19
C GLN A 68 -9.09 -15.46 6.56
N ARG A 69 -7.77 -15.36 6.72
CA ARG A 69 -7.14 -14.90 7.97
C ARG A 69 -7.53 -13.46 8.30
N LEU A 70 -7.62 -12.58 7.30
CA LEU A 70 -8.10 -11.20 7.50
C LEU A 70 -9.56 -11.17 7.94
N GLY A 71 -10.42 -12.03 7.37
CA GLY A 71 -11.80 -12.15 7.80
C GLY A 71 -11.93 -12.64 9.25
N GLU A 72 -11.12 -13.62 9.65
CA GLU A 72 -11.05 -14.10 11.05
C GLU A 72 -10.55 -13.02 12.01
N LEU A 73 -9.51 -12.28 11.62
CA LEU A 73 -8.98 -11.16 12.40
C LEU A 73 -10.02 -10.05 12.54
N GLN A 74 -10.72 -9.70 11.47
CA GLN A 74 -11.79 -8.70 11.50
C GLN A 74 -12.94 -9.13 12.41
N ARG A 75 -13.33 -10.41 12.42
CA ARG A 75 -14.33 -10.94 13.37
C ARG A 75 -13.84 -10.82 14.80
N THR A 76 -12.58 -11.18 15.07
CA THR A 76 -11.98 -11.10 16.41
C THR A 76 -11.94 -9.65 16.90
N VAL A 77 -11.53 -8.71 16.05
CA VAL A 77 -11.55 -7.28 16.36
C VAL A 77 -12.98 -6.80 16.65
N LYS A 78 -13.96 -7.18 15.83
CA LYS A 78 -15.37 -6.84 16.09
C LYS A 78 -15.86 -7.39 17.43
N LEU A 79 -15.52 -8.64 17.77
CA LEU A 79 -15.88 -9.24 19.05
C LEU A 79 -15.22 -8.54 20.24
N LEU A 80 -13.95 -8.13 20.10
CA LEU A 80 -13.25 -7.35 21.10
C LEU A 80 -13.86 -5.96 21.27
N ASP A 81 -14.26 -5.31 20.18
CA ASP A 81 -14.94 -4.01 20.21
C ASP A 81 -16.33 -4.13 20.87
N MET A 82 -17.08 -5.20 20.57
CA MET A 82 -18.34 -5.51 21.24
C MET A 82 -18.17 -5.82 22.74
N LYS A 83 -17.12 -6.55 23.13
CA LYS A 83 -16.77 -6.74 24.56
C LYS A 83 -16.32 -5.45 25.24
N LYS A 84 -15.87 -4.46 24.48
CA LYS A 84 -15.41 -3.16 24.98
C LYS A 84 -16.53 -2.12 25.10
N ALA A 85 -17.72 -2.42 24.56
CA ALA A 85 -18.92 -1.60 24.70
C ALA A 85 -19.76 -2.05 25.92
N PRO A 86 -20.36 -1.11 26.66
CA PRO A 86 -19.75 -0.37 27.73
C PRO A 86 -20.18 -0.95 29.09
N GLU A 87 -19.22 -1.46 29.87
CA GLU A 87 -19.35 -1.43 31.32
C GLU A 87 -19.34 0.05 31.71
N GLU A 88 -20.49 0.54 32.21
CA GLU A 88 -20.76 1.92 32.63
C GLU A 88 -19.52 2.67 33.11
N ARG A 89 -18.84 3.36 32.19
CA ARG A 89 -17.92 4.43 32.53
C ARG A 89 -18.75 5.70 32.51
N PRO A 90 -18.87 6.44 33.63
CA PRO A 90 -19.58 7.72 33.63
C PRO A 90 -18.97 8.64 32.56
N PRO A 91 -19.73 9.61 32.03
CA PRO A 91 -19.24 10.51 30.99
C PRO A 91 -18.13 11.37 31.58
N VAL A 92 -16.90 10.90 31.50
CA VAL A 92 -15.72 11.73 31.66
C VAL A 92 -15.33 12.06 30.23
N ASP A 93 -15.66 13.29 29.83
CA ASP A 93 -15.00 13.98 28.73
C ASP A 93 -13.52 13.56 28.74
N ARG A 94 -13.12 12.75 27.75
CA ARG A 94 -11.73 12.31 27.64
C ARG A 94 -10.91 13.48 27.08
N ASP A 95 -10.66 14.46 27.93
CA ASP A 95 -9.49 15.30 27.82
C ASP A 95 -8.30 14.37 27.59
N LEU A 96 -7.46 14.66 26.59
CA LEU A 96 -6.32 13.80 26.28
C LEU A 96 -5.44 13.65 27.56
N PRO A 97 -4.71 12.53 27.74
CA PRO A 97 -3.91 12.29 28.95
C PRO A 97 -2.99 13.45 29.34
N ILE A 98 -2.52 14.20 28.34
CA ILE A 98 -1.71 15.42 28.50
C ILE A 98 -2.53 16.60 29.01
N GLU A 99 -3.74 16.82 28.50
CA GLU A 99 -4.63 17.91 28.94
C GLU A 99 -5.06 17.73 30.39
N ASN A 100 -5.37 16.50 30.78
CA ASN A 100 -5.65 16.16 32.18
C ASN A 100 -4.41 16.37 33.07
N ALA A 101 -3.22 15.98 32.61
CA ALA A 101 -1.97 16.22 33.33
C ALA A 101 -1.67 17.72 33.49
N VAL A 102 -1.92 18.55 32.47
CA VAL A 102 -1.77 20.00 32.51
C VAL A 102 -2.74 20.61 33.52
N ARG A 103 -4.00 20.15 33.54
CA ARG A 103 -5.00 20.59 34.51
C ARG A 103 -4.61 20.21 35.94
N MET A 104 -4.16 18.97 36.17
CA MET A 104 -3.66 18.53 37.49
C MET A 104 -2.42 19.33 37.93
N ALA A 105 -1.48 19.60 37.03
CA ALA A 105 -0.31 20.42 37.31
C ALA A 105 -0.69 21.88 37.63
N ARG A 106 -1.71 22.43 36.96
CA ARG A 106 -2.28 23.75 37.30
C ARG A 106 -2.98 23.74 38.65
N LEU A 107 -3.65 22.67 39.04
CA LEU A 107 -4.28 22.56 40.36
C LEU A 107 -3.28 22.30 41.50
N GLY A 108 -1.98 22.20 41.20
CA GLY A 108 -0.92 22.02 42.20
C GLY A 108 -0.73 20.58 42.67
N ALA A 109 -1.12 19.59 41.86
CA ALA A 109 -0.89 18.18 42.16
C ALA A 109 0.61 17.85 42.28
N SER A 110 0.96 16.90 43.16
CA SER A 110 2.34 16.49 43.39
C SER A 110 2.96 15.74 42.19
N VAL A 111 4.28 15.61 42.16
CA VAL A 111 4.99 14.82 41.12
C VAL A 111 4.51 13.36 41.17
N GLU A 112 4.29 12.84 42.37
CA GLU A 112 3.81 11.49 42.63
C GLU A 112 2.39 11.28 42.09
N ASP A 113 1.52 12.30 42.17
CA ASP A 113 0.16 12.23 41.65
C ASP A 113 0.13 12.28 40.12
N LEU A 114 0.99 13.10 39.51
CA LEU A 114 1.12 13.20 38.05
C LEU A 114 1.70 11.93 37.43
N THR A 115 2.69 11.32 38.08
CA THR A 115 3.27 10.04 37.62
C THR A 115 2.28 8.89 37.76
N ARG A 116 1.58 8.80 38.90
CA ARG A 116 0.62 7.71 39.18
C ARG A 116 -0.66 7.82 38.34
N ASN A 117 -1.22 9.02 38.18
CA ASN A 117 -2.53 9.21 37.56
C ASN A 117 -2.45 9.50 36.06
N CYS A 118 -1.35 10.09 35.57
CA CYS A 118 -1.17 10.43 34.16
C CYS A 118 -0.13 9.57 33.45
N GLY A 119 0.55 8.65 34.14
CA GLY A 119 1.53 7.72 33.55
C GLY A 119 2.81 8.39 33.07
N LEU A 120 3.10 9.60 33.56
CA LEU A 120 4.31 10.36 33.23
C LEU A 120 5.53 9.76 33.93
N ASN A 121 6.71 9.89 33.33
CA ASN A 121 7.95 9.60 34.05
C ASN A 121 8.28 10.74 35.04
N VAL A 122 9.14 10.49 36.03
CA VAL A 122 9.47 11.47 37.09
C VAL A 122 10.02 12.79 36.52
N GLY A 123 10.84 12.72 35.46
CA GLY A 123 11.38 13.90 34.78
C GLY A 123 10.32 14.68 34.00
N GLU A 124 9.39 13.99 33.34
CA GLU A 124 8.25 14.59 32.63
C GLU A 124 7.26 15.25 33.58
N ALA A 125 6.96 14.62 34.72
CA ALA A 125 6.11 15.20 35.75
C ALA A 125 6.73 16.46 36.38
N GLN A 126 8.04 16.45 36.66
CA GLN A 126 8.76 17.63 37.13
C GLN A 126 8.78 18.76 36.08
N LEU A 127 8.93 18.42 34.79
CA LEU A 127 8.88 19.40 33.70
C LEU A 127 7.50 20.02 33.58
N MET A 128 6.43 19.22 33.66
CA MET A 128 5.05 19.73 33.62
C MET A 128 4.74 20.64 34.80
N MET A 129 5.22 20.32 36.00
CA MET A 129 5.04 21.21 37.15
C MET A 129 5.82 22.52 37.01
N LYS A 130 7.00 22.51 36.39
CA LYS A 130 7.77 23.74 36.10
C LYS A 130 7.14 24.59 35.00
N LEU A 131 6.58 23.97 33.95
CA LEU A 131 5.94 24.67 32.84
C LEU A 131 4.55 25.23 33.19
N HIS A 132 3.73 24.45 33.91
CA HIS A 132 2.31 24.74 34.12
C HIS A 132 1.94 25.05 35.58
N GLY A 133 2.76 24.65 36.55
CA GLY A 133 2.50 24.91 37.98
C GLY A 133 2.65 26.38 38.39
N LYS A 134 3.29 27.22 37.57
CA LYS A 134 3.45 28.66 37.85
C LYS A 134 2.23 29.50 37.48
N SER A 135 1.25 28.94 36.74
CA SER A 135 0.08 29.70 36.30
C SER A 135 -1.05 29.76 37.34
N ALA A 136 -1.03 28.90 38.36
CA ALA A 136 -2.03 28.91 39.43
C ALA A 136 -1.64 29.75 40.66
N VAL A 137 -0.36 30.09 40.81
CA VAL A 137 0.08 31.05 41.85
C VAL A 137 -0.40 32.47 41.54
N ALA A 138 -0.79 32.77 40.29
CA ALA A 138 -1.39 34.06 39.94
C ALA A 138 -2.92 34.14 40.21
N ALA A 139 -3.58 33.03 40.55
CA ALA A 139 -5.03 32.98 40.75
C ALA A 139 -5.45 32.85 42.23
N ASN A 140 -4.52 32.64 43.16
CA ASN A 140 -4.84 32.42 44.58
C ASN A 140 -4.22 33.48 45.52
N GLY A 141 -4.00 34.69 45.02
CA GLY A 141 -3.57 35.85 45.79
C GLY A 141 -4.67 36.90 45.91
N TYR A 142 -5.83 36.55 46.49
CA TYR A 142 -6.77 37.47 47.13
C TYR A 142 -7.74 36.65 48.01
N HIS A 143 -7.29 36.33 49.22
CA HIS A 143 -7.98 36.42 50.52
C HIS A 143 -7.24 35.60 51.57
#